data_AF-A0AAV7GN72-F1
#
_entry.id   AF-A0AAV7GN72-F1
#
_cell.length_a   1.000
_cell.length_b   1.000
_cell.length_c   1.000
_cell.angle_alpha   90.00
_cell.angle_beta   90.00
_cell.angle_gamma   90.00
#
_symmetry.space_group_name_H-M   'P 1'
#
loop_
_entity.id
_entity.type
_entity.pdbx_description
1 polymer ?
#
loop_
_entity_poly.entity_id
_entity_poly.type
_entity_poly.pdbx_seq_one_letter_code
_entity_poly.pdbx_strand_id
1 'polypeptide(L)'
;MVLRVTGMVRHAMKLRGVQKVPGCSWIEVRNKTSLFIAGDKFHPNANEICQVLNDMIALMKDVDCVSDIISLLLDEDEVLALAL
;
A
#
# COMPACT_ATOMS: atom_id res chain seq x y z
N MET A 1 -2.28 -10.14 -7.24
CA MET A 1 -1.92 -9.58 -8.57
C MET A 1 -2.57 -8.20 -8.73
N VAL A 2 -1.91 -7.10 -8.34
CA VAL A 2 -2.47 -5.74 -8.56
C VAL A 2 -1.95 -5.22 -9.89
N LEU A 3 -2.81 -5.26 -10.91
CA LEU A 3 -2.54 -4.92 -12.30
C LEU A 3 -1.73 -3.62 -12.46
N ARG A 4 -0.58 -3.76 -13.12
CA ARG A 4 0.28 -2.67 -13.63
C ARG A 4 -0.39 -1.80 -14.73
N VAL A 5 -1.66 -2.04 -15.04
CA VAL A 5 -2.47 -1.27 -16.02
C VAL A 5 -2.88 0.12 -15.50
N THR A 6 -2.83 0.34 -14.17
CA THR A 6 -3.35 1.59 -13.58
C THR A 6 -2.54 2.84 -13.89
N GLY A 7 -1.25 2.72 -14.19
CA GLY A 7 -0.36 3.88 -14.42
C GLY A 7 -0.74 4.72 -15.64
N MET A 8 -0.95 4.09 -16.80
CA MET A 8 -1.25 4.80 -18.06
C MET A 8 -2.61 5.49 -18.03
N VAL A 9 -3.63 4.82 -17.50
CA VAL A 9 -4.97 5.41 -17.34
C VAL A 9 -4.93 6.58 -16.36
N ARG A 10 -4.26 6.43 -15.20
CA ARG A 10 -4.08 7.54 -14.24
C ARG A 10 -3.30 8.70 -14.86
N HIS A 11 -2.29 8.41 -15.69
CA HIS A 11 -1.50 9.44 -16.38
C HIS A 11 -2.36 10.21 -17.40
N ALA A 12 -3.12 9.50 -18.25
CA ALA A 12 -4.03 10.12 -19.21
C ALA A 12 -5.12 10.96 -18.51
N MET A 13 -5.67 10.47 -17.39
CA MET A 13 -6.61 11.23 -16.56
C MET A 13 -5.98 12.52 -16.03
N LYS A 14 -4.73 12.46 -15.55
CA LYS A 14 -3.99 13.64 -15.07
C LYS A 14 -3.75 14.66 -16.18
N LEU A 15 -3.37 14.21 -17.39
CA LEU A 15 -3.20 15.09 -18.55
C LEU A 15 -4.51 15.77 -18.97
N ARG A 16 -5.65 15.10 -18.79
CA ARG A 16 -6.99 15.65 -19.02
C ARG A 16 -7.51 16.52 -17.87
N GLY A 17 -6.68 16.80 -16.86
CA GLY A 17 -7.04 17.65 -15.71
C GLY A 17 -7.94 16.97 -14.69
N VAL A 18 -8.16 15.65 -14.78
CA VAL A 18 -8.96 14.92 -13.79
C VAL A 18 -8.18 14.84 -12.49
N GLN A 19 -8.61 15.61 -11.49
CA GLN A 19 -8.07 15.55 -10.14
C GLN A 19 -8.91 14.59 -9.30
N LYS A 20 -8.24 13.59 -8.73
CA LYS A 20 -8.84 12.73 -7.71
C LYS A 20 -8.52 13.33 -6.35
N VAL A 21 -9.51 13.32 -5.46
CA VAL A 21 -9.29 13.59 -4.04
C VAL A 21 -8.35 12.50 -3.51
N PRO A 22 -7.24 12.87 -2.84
CA PRO A 22 -6.36 11.87 -2.26
C PRO A 22 -7.10 11.09 -1.18
N GLY A 23 -6.82 9.79 -1.07
CA GLY A 23 -7.24 9.02 0.08
C GLY A 23 -6.57 9.54 1.35
N CYS A 24 -7.27 9.45 2.47
CA CYS A 24 -6.68 9.74 3.78
C CYS A 24 -7.00 8.61 4.76
N SER A 25 -6.09 8.39 5.69
CA SER A 25 -6.29 7.55 6.87
C SER A 25 -5.70 8.26 8.08
N TRP A 26 -6.09 7.85 9.28
CA TRP A 26 -5.52 8.37 10.50
C TRP A 26 -5.46 7.28 11.55
N ILE A 27 -4.58 7.48 12.53
CA ILE A 27 -4.53 6.67 13.73
C ILE A 27 -4.60 7.59 14.94
N GLU A 28 -5.16 7.10 16.03
CA GLU A 28 -5.19 7.80 17.30
C GLU A 28 -4.46 7.00 18.36
N VAL A 29 -3.45 7.61 18.98
CA VAL A 29 -2.65 6.99 20.03
C VAL A 29 -2.52 7.99 21.18
N ARG A 30 -2.98 7.61 22.38
CA ARG A 30 -2.92 8.47 23.58
C ARG A 30 -3.54 9.86 23.34
N ASN A 31 -4.73 9.90 22.74
CA ASN A 31 -5.45 11.12 22.32
C ASN A 31 -4.66 12.04 21.35
N LYS A 32 -3.67 11.50 20.65
CA LYS A 32 -2.99 12.21 19.56
C LYS A 32 -3.35 11.55 18.24
N THR A 33 -3.90 12.34 17.32
CA THR A 33 -4.28 11.89 15.99
C THR A 33 -3.18 12.21 14.99
N SER A 34 -2.72 11.19 14.28
CA SER A 34 -1.78 11.34 13.16
C SER A 34 -2.50 11.06 11.85
N LEU A 35 -2.49 12.02 10.92
CA LEU A 35 -3.12 11.92 9.61
C LEU A 35 -2.11 11.47 8.56
N PHE A 36 -2.53 10.59 7.67
CA PHE A 36 -1.77 10.09 6.54
C PHE A 36 -2.55 10.35 5.25
N ILE A 37 -1.94 11.05 4.31
CA ILE A 37 -2.55 11.40 3.02
C ILE A 37 -1.87 10.58 1.93
N ALA A 38 -2.66 9.96 1.06
CA ALA A 38 -2.16 9.15 -0.04
C ALA A 38 -1.29 10.00 -0.99
N GLY A 39 -0.03 9.59 -1.14
CA GLY A 39 0.94 10.28 -1.98
C GLY A 39 1.64 11.47 -1.30
N ASP A 40 1.34 11.74 -0.04
CA ASP A 40 2.09 12.71 0.77
C ASP A 40 3.52 12.20 1.06
N LYS A 41 4.46 13.11 1.04
CA LYS A 41 5.89 12.89 1.33
C LYS A 41 6.44 13.87 2.36
N PHE A 42 5.59 14.75 2.90
CA PHE A 42 6.00 15.88 3.74
C PHE A 42 5.68 15.68 5.23
N HIS A 43 5.17 14.51 5.61
CA HIS A 43 4.97 14.19 7.01
C HIS A 43 6.31 14.35 7.78
N PRO A 44 6.37 15.13 8.87
CA PRO A 44 7.63 15.45 9.56
C PRO A 44 8.40 14.21 10.03
N ASN A 45 7.68 13.14 10.33
CA ASN A 45 8.24 11.87 10.80
C ASN A 45 8.30 10.78 9.70
N ALA A 46 8.14 11.14 8.42
CA ALA A 46 8.04 10.16 7.33
C ALA A 46 9.22 9.17 7.29
N ASN A 47 10.45 9.66 7.51
CA ASN A 47 11.64 8.82 7.48
C ASN A 47 11.62 7.75 8.58
N GLU A 48 11.28 8.14 9.82
CA GLU A 48 11.20 7.23 10.96
C GLU A 48 10.10 6.18 10.75
N ILE A 49 8.92 6.61 10.29
CA ILE A 49 7.80 5.70 9.97
C ILE A 49 8.22 4.68 8.91
N CYS A 50 8.83 5.14 7.81
CA CYS A 50 9.30 4.26 6.75
C CYS A 50 10.38 3.29 7.22
N GLN A 51 11.28 3.72 8.10
CA GLN A 51 12.32 2.86 8.68
C GLN A 51 11.69 1.74 9.52
N VAL A 52 10.79 2.08 10.45
CA VAL A 52 10.10 1.08 11.29
C VAL A 52 9.32 0.08 10.44
N LEU A 53 8.63 0.56 9.39
CA LEU A 53 7.92 -0.34 8.46
C LEU A 53 8.86 -1.30 7.74
N ASN A 54 10.03 -0.83 7.30
CA ASN A 54 11.02 -1.69 6.66
C ASN A 54 11.59 -2.74 7.62
N ASP A 55 11.85 -2.35 8.87
CA ASP A 55 12.34 -3.27 9.90
C ASP A 55 11.28 -4.34 10.22
N MET A 56 10.01 -3.95 10.32
CA MET A 56 8.90 -4.90 10.48
C MET A 56 8.80 -5.87 9.30
N ILE A 57 8.92 -5.37 8.06
CA ILE A 57 8.90 -6.21 6.86
C ILE A 57 10.09 -7.20 6.87
N ALA A 58 11.27 -6.77 7.31
CA ALA A 58 12.43 -7.64 7.44
C ALA A 58 12.17 -8.75 8.47
N LEU A 59 11.67 -8.39 9.65
CA LEU A 59 11.29 -9.35 10.69
C LEU A 59 10.22 -10.34 10.21
N MET A 60 9.22 -9.86 9.46
CA MET A 60 8.17 -10.70 8.88
C MET A 60 8.66 -11.61 7.76
N LYS A 61 9.81 -11.35 7.16
CA LYS A 61 10.44 -12.25 6.18
C LYS A 61 11.27 -13.34 6.86
N ASP A 62 11.80 -13.06 8.05
CA ASP A 62 12.58 -14.02 8.84
C ASP A 62 11.67 -15.01 9.60
N VAL A 63 10.40 -14.67 9.77
CA VAL A 63 9.34 -15.58 10.25
C VAL A 63 8.57 -16.07 9.02
N ASP A 64 8.30 -17.36 8.88
CA ASP A 64 7.45 -17.93 7.80
C ASP A 64 5.96 -17.42 7.80
N CYS A 65 5.69 -16.28 8.44
CA CYS A 65 4.44 -15.53 8.50
C CYS A 65 3.97 -15.04 7.11
N VAL A 66 4.87 -15.02 6.12
CA VAL A 66 4.55 -14.70 4.73
C VAL A 66 3.46 -15.64 4.19
N SER A 67 3.42 -16.91 4.62
CA SER A 67 2.40 -17.87 4.20
C SER A 67 0.99 -17.47 4.67
N ASP A 68 0.86 -17.00 5.91
CA ASP A 68 -0.45 -16.67 6.50
C ASP A 68 -1.01 -15.38 5.89
N ILE A 69 -0.17 -14.38 5.65
CA ILE A 69 -0.57 -13.13 4.97
C ILE A 69 -0.93 -13.39 3.51
N ILE A 70 -0.17 -14.23 2.80
CA ILE A 70 -0.48 -14.60 1.41
C ILE A 70 -1.78 -15.41 1.36
N SER A 71 -2.02 -16.33 2.31
CA SER A 71 -3.25 -17.12 2.38
C SER A 71 -4.50 -16.27 2.60
N LEU A 72 -4.41 -15.19 3.40
CA LEU A 72 -5.50 -14.24 3.63
C LEU A 72 -5.74 -13.29 2.43
N LEU A 73 -4.78 -13.17 1.51
CA LEU A 73 -4.84 -12.29 0.34
C LEU A 73 -5.19 -13.04 -0.96
N LEU A 74 -5.22 -14.36 -0.92
CA LEU A 74 -5.62 -15.23 -2.03
C LEU A 74 -6.96 -15.86 -1.67
N ASP A 75 -8.05 -15.12 -1.87
CA ASP A 75 -9.34 -15.76 -2.12
C ASP A 75 -9.17 -16.67 -3.36
N GLU A 76 -9.65 -17.92 -3.27
CA GLU A 76 -9.24 -19.06 -4.10
C GLU A 76 -9.58 -18.99 -5.61
N ASP A 77 -10.02 -17.86 -6.15
CA ASP A 77 -10.77 -17.85 -7.41
C ASP A 77 -10.03 -17.39 -8.69
N GLU A 78 -8.71 -17.17 -8.71
CA GLU A 78 -8.09 -16.75 -10.00
C GLU A 78 -6.64 -17.23 -10.24
N VAL A 79 -6.45 -18.55 -10.25
CA VAL A 79 -5.16 -19.23 -10.58
C VAL A 79 -5.10 -19.78 -12.03
N LEU A 80 -6.12 -19.62 -12.88
CA LEU A 80 -6.16 -20.30 -14.19
C LEU A 80 -5.67 -19.47 -15.39
N ALA A 81 -4.45 -18.92 -15.33
CA ALA A 81 -3.82 -18.28 -16.49
C ALA A 81 -2.30 -18.49 -16.62
N LEU A 82 -1.75 -19.56 -16.03
CA LEU A 82 -0.32 -19.92 -16.18
C LEU A 82 -0.08 -21.32 -16.80
N ALA A 83 -1.04 -21.81 -17.58
CA ALA A 83 -0.82 -22.98 -18.43
C ALA A 83 -1.54 -22.80 -19.79
N LEU A 84 -0.89 -22.04 -20.69
CA LEU A 84 -0.75 -22.23 -22.15
C LEU A 84 -0.40 -20.90 -22.82
#